data_AF-A0A377U2K1-F1
#
_entry.id   AF-A0A377U2K1-F1
#
_cell.length_a   1.000
_cell.length_b   1.000
_cell.length_c   1.000
_cell.angle_alpha   90.00
_cell.angle_beta   90.00
_cell.angle_gamma   90.00
#
_symmetry.space_group_name_H-M   'P 1'
#
loop_
_entity.id
_entity.type
_entity.pdbx_description
1 polymer ?
#
loop_
_entity_poly.entity_id
_entity_poly.type
_entity_poly.pdbx_seq_one_letter_code
_entity_poly.pdbx_strand_id
1 'polypeptide(L)'
;MAGGLFRRPGWVVLGAIKQIIGAFLGFYLLTRFPAVHNTEPVQQFVSVFDNLVPGWLALTLAVVLVVISQIKINVTNAYSGSLAWTSAWTRTTKRYPGRIIFVVVNLAIALALMEGDMFSALSWILGFYSNFAIAWVVVVATDITFNKGLLKLAPAQPEYRRGMIYNVNPVGVVSFGLAAGLSICAFFGLLGATLAPFSPLIALVVAFVMTPLMGLLTRGRYYIKQVDDGIAEPRYDAAGNASTTVYQCVSCEEEYERPDVMHSHKHQGAICSLCKSME
;
A
#
# COMPACT_ATOMS: atom_id res chain seq x y z
N MET A 1 -18.26 22.49 15.39
CA MET A 1 -17.25 21.44 15.70
C MET A 1 -17.57 20.09 15.03
N ALA A 2 -18.05 20.07 13.77
CA ALA A 2 -18.47 18.85 13.06
C ALA A 2 -17.76 18.64 11.71
N GLY A 3 -16.63 19.32 11.47
CA GLY A 3 -15.90 19.30 10.18
C GLY A 3 -14.61 18.48 10.15
N GLY A 4 -14.25 17.82 11.26
CA GLY A 4 -12.94 17.15 11.40
C GLY A 4 -12.92 15.67 10.97
N LEU A 5 -14.04 14.96 11.08
CA LEU A 5 -14.07 13.50 10.92
C LEU A 5 -13.99 13.05 9.45
N PHE A 6 -14.35 13.93 8.51
CA PHE A 6 -14.37 13.64 7.07
C PHE A 6 -13.17 14.21 6.30
N ARG A 7 -12.37 15.10 6.90
CA ARG A 7 -11.33 15.85 6.18
C ARG A 7 -9.96 15.17 6.17
N ARG A 8 -9.75 14.15 7.01
CA ARG A 8 -8.66 13.12 6.99
C ARG A 8 -9.18 11.81 7.65
N PRO A 9 -8.42 10.71 7.70
CA PRO A 9 -8.77 9.36 7.19
C PRO A 9 -10.07 8.70 7.73
N GLY A 10 -11.25 9.34 7.61
CA GLY A 10 -12.54 8.81 8.09
C GLY A 10 -12.97 7.49 7.42
N TRP A 11 -12.45 7.21 6.23
CA TRP A 11 -12.62 5.92 5.54
C TRP A 11 -12.11 4.72 6.34
N VAL A 12 -11.11 4.92 7.21
CA VAL A 12 -10.56 3.85 8.07
C VAL A 12 -11.62 3.39 9.08
N VAL A 13 -12.40 4.31 9.64
CA VAL A 13 -13.47 3.99 10.59
C VAL A 13 -14.57 3.17 9.90
N LEU A 14 -14.99 3.59 8.70
CA LEU A 14 -15.96 2.84 7.89
C LEU A 14 -15.44 1.44 7.52
N GLY A 15 -14.15 1.34 7.17
CA GLY A 15 -13.48 0.07 6.90
C GLY A 15 -13.44 -0.85 8.12
N ALA A 16 -13.11 -0.31 9.29
CA ALA A 16 -13.09 -1.05 10.56
C ALA A 16 -14.49 -1.57 10.93
N ILE A 17 -15.53 -0.72 10.82
CA ILE A 17 -16.92 -1.12 11.06
C ILE A 17 -17.31 -2.26 10.10
N LYS A 18 -16.98 -2.14 8.81
CA LYS A 18 -17.23 -3.20 7.83
C LYS A 18 -16.56 -4.52 8.22
N GLN A 19 -15.31 -4.48 8.70
CA GLN A 19 -14.58 -5.69 9.10
C GLN A 19 -15.19 -6.35 10.33
N ILE A 20 -15.64 -5.55 11.31
CA ILE A 20 -16.33 -6.03 12.52
C ILE A 20 -17.67 -6.69 12.15
N ILE A 21 -18.47 -6.05 11.30
CA ILE A 21 -19.74 -6.61 10.82
C ILE A 21 -19.49 -7.94 10.07
N GLY A 22 -18.50 -7.99 9.19
CA GLY A 22 -18.14 -9.21 8.47
C GLY A 22 -17.69 -10.34 9.40
N ALA A 23 -16.86 -10.05 10.40
CA ALA A 23 -16.44 -11.03 11.40
C ALA A 23 -17.60 -11.54 12.24
N PHE A 24 -18.49 -10.65 12.68
CA PHE A 24 -19.70 -11.01 13.42
C PHE A 24 -20.64 -11.86 12.56
N LEU A 25 -20.85 -11.50 11.29
CA LEU A 25 -21.67 -12.28 10.36
C LEU A 25 -21.10 -13.67 10.14
N GLY A 26 -19.77 -13.79 9.95
CA GLY A 26 -19.10 -15.08 9.83
C GLY A 26 -19.29 -15.95 11.08
N PHE A 27 -19.11 -15.37 12.26
CA PHE A 27 -19.36 -16.07 13.53
C PHE A 27 -20.84 -16.49 13.69
N TYR A 28 -21.77 -15.62 13.33
CA TYR A 28 -23.21 -15.91 13.37
C TYR A 28 -23.59 -17.08 12.43
N LEU A 29 -23.06 -17.09 11.20
CA LEU A 29 -23.30 -18.15 10.24
C LEU A 29 -22.74 -19.50 10.72
N LEU A 30 -21.51 -19.51 11.26
CA LEU A 30 -20.88 -20.72 11.80
C LEU A 30 -21.67 -21.32 12.97
N THR A 31 -22.24 -20.49 13.83
CA THR A 31 -22.96 -20.94 15.02
C THR A 31 -24.41 -21.35 14.75
N ARG A 32 -25.07 -20.70 13.77
CA ARG A 32 -26.50 -20.93 13.51
C ARG A 32 -26.77 -21.87 12.33
N PHE A 33 -25.88 -21.92 11.35
CA PHE A 33 -26.02 -22.74 10.15
C PHE A 33 -24.74 -23.55 9.89
N PRO A 34 -24.44 -24.56 10.73
CA PRO A 34 -23.25 -25.39 10.57
C PRO A 34 -23.26 -26.24 9.30
N ALA A 35 -24.33 -26.26 8.50
CA ALA A 35 -24.33 -26.87 7.16
C ALA A 35 -23.80 -25.93 6.07
N VAL A 36 -23.71 -24.61 6.33
CA VAL A 36 -23.10 -23.63 5.41
C VAL A 36 -21.58 -23.60 5.66
N HIS A 37 -20.94 -24.77 5.50
CA HIS A 37 -19.48 -24.89 5.46
C HIS A 37 -18.91 -24.50 4.09
N ASN A 38 -19.77 -24.07 3.15
CA ASN A 38 -19.32 -23.68 1.84
C ASN A 38 -18.64 -22.32 1.92
N THR A 39 -17.37 -22.29 1.51
CA THR A 39 -16.53 -21.09 1.33
C THR A 39 -17.09 -20.13 0.28
N GLU A 40 -18.21 -20.47 -0.35
CA GLU A 40 -18.86 -19.73 -1.41
C GLU A 40 -19.69 -18.55 -0.85
N PRO A 41 -19.31 -17.29 -1.15
CA PRO A 41 -19.98 -16.10 -0.60
C PRO A 41 -21.46 -16.00 -0.94
N VAL A 42 -21.88 -16.53 -2.10
CA VAL A 42 -23.27 -16.47 -2.56
C VAL A 42 -24.20 -17.21 -1.58
N GLN A 43 -23.80 -18.39 -1.11
CA GLN A 43 -24.61 -19.18 -0.18
C GLN A 43 -24.70 -18.52 1.20
N GLN A 44 -23.61 -17.89 1.65
CA GLN A 44 -23.59 -17.11 2.89
C GLN A 44 -24.55 -15.92 2.82
N PHE A 45 -24.60 -15.21 1.68
CA PHE A 45 -25.54 -14.10 1.49
C PHE A 45 -26.99 -14.57 1.35
N VAL A 46 -27.26 -15.61 0.57
CA VAL A 46 -28.63 -16.13 0.39
C VAL A 46 -29.21 -16.59 1.73
N SER A 47 -28.44 -17.29 2.57
CA SER A 47 -28.87 -17.72 3.91
C SER A 47 -29.29 -16.56 4.83
N VAL A 48 -28.67 -15.39 4.67
CA VAL A 48 -29.01 -14.18 5.45
C VAL A 48 -30.27 -13.52 4.91
N PHE A 49 -30.40 -13.44 3.58
CA PHE A 49 -31.49 -12.72 2.92
C PHE A 49 -32.79 -13.53 2.76
N ASP A 50 -32.75 -14.86 2.87
CA ASP A 50 -33.94 -15.72 2.77
C ASP A 50 -35.01 -15.40 3.84
N ASN A 51 -34.58 -14.82 4.98
CA ASN A 51 -35.48 -14.37 6.05
C ASN A 51 -36.05 -12.95 5.83
N LEU A 52 -35.60 -12.22 4.81
CA LEU A 52 -35.93 -10.81 4.57
C LEU A 52 -36.68 -10.57 3.26
N VAL A 53 -36.41 -11.38 2.23
CA VAL A 53 -36.96 -11.23 0.87
C VAL A 53 -37.25 -12.60 0.26
N PRO A 54 -38.15 -12.69 -0.75
CA PRO A 54 -38.39 -13.94 -1.48
C PRO A 54 -37.10 -14.54 -2.05
N GLY A 55 -36.93 -15.86 -1.97
CA GLY A 55 -35.68 -16.53 -2.33
C GLY A 55 -35.12 -16.22 -3.73
N TRP A 56 -35.98 -16.00 -4.73
CA TRP A 56 -35.55 -15.60 -6.09
C TRP A 56 -34.91 -14.20 -6.11
N LEU A 57 -35.43 -13.28 -5.29
CA LEU A 57 -34.91 -11.92 -5.15
C LEU A 57 -33.63 -11.92 -4.31
N ALA A 58 -33.57 -12.73 -3.24
CA ALA A 58 -32.36 -12.94 -2.44
C ALA A 58 -31.18 -13.40 -3.31
N LEU A 59 -31.40 -14.41 -4.16
CA LEU A 59 -30.38 -14.95 -5.05
C LEU A 59 -29.90 -13.90 -6.06
N THR A 60 -30.83 -13.17 -6.68
CA THR A 60 -30.49 -12.15 -7.68
C THR A 60 -29.67 -11.02 -7.06
N LEU A 61 -30.09 -10.53 -5.89
CA LEU A 61 -29.35 -9.48 -5.16
C LEU A 61 -27.97 -9.97 -4.72
N ALA A 62 -27.86 -11.21 -4.23
CA ALA A 62 -26.59 -11.81 -3.84
C ALA A 62 -25.62 -11.91 -5.03
N VAL A 63 -26.10 -12.39 -6.18
CA VAL A 63 -25.28 -12.49 -7.40
C VAL A 63 -24.82 -11.11 -7.86
N VAL A 64 -25.72 -10.12 -7.93
CA VAL A 64 -25.36 -8.75 -8.33
C VAL A 64 -24.31 -8.16 -7.38
N LEU A 65 -24.51 -8.30 -6.07
CA LEU A 65 -23.57 -7.81 -5.06
C LEU A 65 -22.20 -8.48 -5.18
N VAL A 66 -22.17 -9.81 -5.35
CA VAL A 66 -20.94 -10.58 -5.49
C VAL A 66 -20.20 -10.18 -6.77
N VAL A 67 -20.89 -10.09 -7.91
CA VAL A 67 -20.28 -9.68 -9.19
C VAL A 67 -19.66 -8.28 -9.08
N ILE A 68 -20.40 -7.30 -8.54
CA ILE A 68 -19.88 -5.94 -8.36
C ILE A 68 -18.66 -5.94 -7.42
N SER A 69 -18.73 -6.71 -6.33
CA SER A 69 -17.64 -6.81 -5.37
C SER A 69 -16.39 -7.43 -5.99
N GLN A 70 -16.55 -8.53 -6.75
CA GLN A 70 -15.46 -9.22 -7.42
C GLN A 70 -14.80 -8.35 -8.50
N ILE A 71 -15.60 -7.65 -9.31
CA ILE A 71 -15.08 -6.69 -10.30
C ILE A 71 -14.24 -5.63 -9.59
N LYS A 72 -14.77 -5.02 -8.51
CA LYS A 72 -14.06 -3.98 -7.77
C LYS A 72 -12.74 -4.49 -7.19
N ILE A 73 -12.74 -5.66 -6.57
CA ILE A 73 -11.54 -6.27 -5.98
C ILE A 73 -10.51 -6.57 -7.06
N ASN A 74 -10.90 -7.23 -8.15
CA ASN A 74 -10.00 -7.60 -9.24
C ASN A 74 -9.42 -6.38 -9.97
N VAL A 75 -10.23 -5.36 -10.24
CA VAL A 75 -9.75 -4.09 -10.82
C VAL A 75 -8.75 -3.41 -9.89
N THR A 76 -9.03 -3.38 -8.58
CA THR A 76 -8.12 -2.77 -7.60
C THR A 76 -6.79 -3.53 -7.51
N ASN A 77 -6.83 -4.87 -7.55
CA ASN A 77 -5.64 -5.72 -7.55
C ASN A 77 -4.80 -5.54 -8.81
N ALA A 78 -5.42 -5.50 -9.99
CA ALA A 78 -4.75 -5.26 -11.27
C ALA A 78 -4.16 -3.84 -11.35
N TYR A 79 -4.90 -2.84 -10.86
CA TYR A 79 -4.45 -1.46 -10.80
C TYR A 79 -3.22 -1.33 -9.89
N SER A 80 -3.29 -1.86 -8.67
CA SER A 80 -2.21 -1.76 -7.67
C SER A 80 -0.97 -2.55 -8.11
N GLY A 81 -1.16 -3.77 -8.62
CA GLY A 81 -0.07 -4.60 -9.14
C GLY A 81 0.65 -3.95 -10.31
N SER A 82 -0.09 -3.40 -11.29
CA SER A 82 0.54 -2.71 -12.43
C SER A 82 1.35 -1.48 -12.03
N LEU A 83 0.91 -0.71 -11.03
CA LEU A 83 1.69 0.42 -10.50
C LEU A 83 2.95 -0.04 -9.78
N ALA A 84 2.86 -1.11 -8.98
CA ALA A 84 4.01 -1.67 -8.28
C ALA A 84 5.08 -2.16 -9.27
N TRP A 85 4.67 -2.95 -10.28
CA TRP A 85 5.54 -3.42 -11.35
C TRP A 85 6.16 -2.27 -12.15
N THR A 86 5.35 -1.29 -12.55
CA THR A 86 5.83 -0.10 -13.28
C THR A 86 6.86 0.67 -12.45
N SER A 87 6.64 0.83 -11.15
CA SER A 87 7.54 1.53 -10.24
C SER A 87 8.85 0.76 -10.03
N ALA A 88 8.78 -0.56 -9.84
CA ALA A 88 9.96 -1.41 -9.70
C ALA A 88 10.80 -1.43 -10.99
N TRP A 89 10.14 -1.58 -12.14
CA TRP A 89 10.80 -1.61 -13.44
C TRP A 89 11.46 -0.28 -13.78
N THR A 90 10.76 0.84 -13.64
CA THR A 90 11.33 2.17 -13.89
C THR A 90 12.50 2.48 -12.97
N ARG A 91 12.45 2.03 -11.70
CA ARG A 91 13.55 2.22 -10.76
C ARG A 91 14.79 1.39 -11.12
N THR A 92 14.60 0.19 -11.65
CA THR A 92 15.70 -0.75 -11.93
C THR A 92 16.30 -0.53 -13.33
N THR A 93 15.46 -0.29 -14.33
CA THR A 93 15.86 -0.21 -15.75
C THR A 93 15.93 1.21 -16.29
N LYS A 94 15.45 2.20 -15.53
CA LYS A 94 15.34 3.61 -15.96
C LYS A 94 14.52 3.81 -17.24
N ARG A 95 13.74 2.80 -17.66
CA ARG A 95 12.89 2.82 -18.85
C ARG A 95 11.42 2.69 -18.47
N TYR A 96 10.56 3.43 -19.17
CA TYR A 96 9.11 3.35 -19.02
C TYR A 96 8.47 2.75 -20.27
N PRO A 97 8.14 1.45 -20.29
CA PRO A 97 7.57 0.78 -21.46
C PRO A 97 6.04 0.96 -21.59
N GLY A 98 5.40 1.64 -20.62
CA GLY A 98 3.95 1.82 -20.56
C GLY A 98 3.26 0.85 -19.59
N ARG A 99 2.19 1.33 -18.96
CA ARG A 99 1.50 0.60 -17.88
C ARG A 99 0.78 -0.66 -18.34
N ILE A 100 0.25 -0.67 -19.58
CA ILE A 100 -0.56 -1.78 -20.13
C ILE A 100 0.23 -3.10 -20.09
N ILE A 101 1.52 -3.08 -20.40
CA ILE A 101 2.36 -4.27 -20.38
C ILE A 101 2.36 -4.91 -18.98
N PHE A 102 2.50 -4.09 -17.93
CA PHE A 102 2.47 -4.59 -16.55
C PHE A 102 1.08 -5.04 -16.10
N VAL A 103 0.00 -4.47 -16.65
CA VAL A 103 -1.37 -4.99 -16.42
C VAL A 103 -1.49 -6.38 -17.00
N VAL A 104 -1.06 -6.58 -18.26
CA VAL A 104 -1.14 -7.88 -18.94
C VAL A 104 -0.29 -8.93 -18.22
N VAL A 105 0.96 -8.60 -17.85
CA VAL A 105 1.84 -9.51 -17.09
C VAL A 105 1.22 -9.89 -15.74
N ASN A 106 0.72 -8.91 -15.00
CA ASN A 106 0.11 -9.17 -13.69
C ASN A 106 -1.15 -10.04 -13.81
N LEU A 107 -1.98 -9.82 -14.83
CA LEU A 107 -3.17 -10.62 -15.10
C LEU A 107 -2.80 -12.04 -15.55
N ALA A 108 -1.77 -12.20 -16.39
CA ALA A 108 -1.30 -13.52 -16.82
C ALA A 108 -0.79 -14.37 -15.65
N ILE A 109 -0.02 -13.77 -14.73
CA ILE A 109 0.42 -14.44 -13.49
C ILE A 109 -0.78 -14.83 -12.63
N ALA A 110 -1.75 -13.92 -12.46
CA ALA A 110 -2.95 -14.20 -11.68
C ALA A 110 -3.76 -15.38 -12.27
N LEU A 111 -3.95 -15.41 -13.59
CA LEU A 111 -4.63 -16.50 -14.28
C LEU A 111 -3.87 -17.83 -14.16
N ALA A 112 -2.55 -17.82 -14.33
CA ALA A 112 -1.73 -19.02 -14.17
C ALA A 112 -1.80 -19.59 -12.75
N LEU A 113 -1.82 -18.73 -11.72
CA LEU A 113 -1.98 -19.16 -10.33
C LEU A 113 -3.39 -19.71 -10.05
N MET A 114 -4.42 -19.13 -10.66
CA MET A 114 -5.80 -19.65 -10.53
C MET A 114 -5.96 -21.03 -11.17
N GLU A 115 -5.35 -21.26 -12.33
CA GLU A 115 -5.36 -22.56 -13.01
C GLU A 115 -4.53 -23.62 -12.24
N GLY A 116 -3.48 -23.18 -11.54
CA GLY A 116 -2.55 -24.04 -10.79
C GLY A 116 -3.01 -24.48 -9.40
N ASP A 117 -4.33 -24.55 -9.14
CA ASP A 117 -4.92 -24.91 -7.84
C ASP A 117 -4.42 -24.04 -6.66
N MET A 118 -4.64 -22.72 -6.76
CA MET A 118 -4.28 -21.76 -5.71
C MET A 118 -4.80 -22.15 -4.31
N PHE A 119 -5.94 -22.84 -4.22
CA PHE A 119 -6.61 -23.14 -2.94
C PHE A 119 -5.77 -24.04 -2.03
N SER A 120 -5.05 -25.01 -2.57
CA SER A 120 -4.18 -25.89 -1.78
C SER A 120 -2.99 -25.16 -1.16
N ALA A 121 -2.47 -24.12 -1.85
CA ALA A 121 -1.35 -23.32 -1.39
C ALA A 121 -1.76 -22.05 -0.62
N LEU A 122 -3.05 -21.66 -0.64
CA LEU A 122 -3.52 -20.36 -0.16
C LEU A 122 -3.16 -20.11 1.31
N SER A 123 -3.40 -21.09 2.18
CA SER A 123 -3.10 -20.97 3.61
C SER A 123 -1.60 -20.74 3.86
N TRP A 124 -0.74 -21.49 3.17
CA TRP A 124 0.70 -21.38 3.31
C TRP A 124 1.22 -20.05 2.75
N ILE A 125 0.76 -19.65 1.56
CA ILE A 125 1.15 -18.38 0.92
C ILE A 125 0.73 -17.19 1.80
N LEU A 126 -0.50 -17.19 2.33
CA LEU A 126 -0.98 -16.14 3.23
C LEU A 126 -0.18 -16.11 4.53
N GLY A 127 0.13 -17.26 5.12
CA GLY A 127 0.96 -17.37 6.31
C GLY A 127 2.35 -16.75 6.09
N PHE A 128 3.01 -17.11 5.00
CA PHE A 128 4.31 -16.55 4.61
C PHE A 128 4.24 -15.04 4.33
N TYR A 129 3.29 -14.62 3.47
CA TYR A 129 3.08 -13.22 3.08
C TYR A 129 2.78 -12.31 4.28
N SER A 130 2.03 -12.80 5.26
CA SER A 130 1.64 -12.01 6.44
C SER A 130 2.84 -11.51 7.23
N ASN A 131 3.95 -12.26 7.27
CA ASN A 131 5.20 -11.83 7.93
C ASN A 131 5.77 -10.57 7.27
N PHE A 132 5.79 -10.52 5.93
CA PHE A 132 6.22 -9.33 5.18
C PHE A 132 5.23 -8.17 5.34
N ALA A 133 3.94 -8.45 5.25
CA ALA A 133 2.90 -7.44 5.32
C ALA A 133 2.93 -6.71 6.67
N ILE A 134 3.03 -7.45 7.78
CA ILE A 134 3.10 -6.88 9.13
C ILE A 134 4.38 -6.08 9.31
N ALA A 135 5.54 -6.63 8.93
CA ALA A 135 6.80 -5.89 9.00
C ALA A 135 6.72 -4.55 8.25
N TRP A 136 6.18 -4.57 7.03
CA TRP A 136 6.05 -3.37 6.21
C TRP A 136 5.09 -2.34 6.82
N VAL A 137 3.87 -2.76 7.19
CA VAL A 137 2.86 -1.85 7.77
C VAL A 137 3.38 -1.23 9.06
N VAL A 138 4.00 -2.02 9.93
CA VAL A 138 4.50 -1.53 11.24
C VAL A 138 5.68 -0.58 11.04
N VAL A 139 6.63 -0.87 10.14
CA VAL A 139 7.72 0.07 9.83
C VAL A 139 7.15 1.41 9.34
N VAL A 140 6.22 1.40 8.39
CA VAL A 140 5.62 2.63 7.85
C VAL A 140 4.84 3.40 8.92
N ALA A 141 3.99 2.70 9.69
CA ALA A 141 3.20 3.32 10.75
C ALA A 141 4.09 3.92 11.85
N THR A 142 5.14 3.21 12.23
CA THR A 142 6.09 3.64 13.26
C THR A 142 6.93 4.83 12.78
N ASP A 143 7.38 4.82 11.52
CA ASP A 143 8.10 5.96 10.93
C ASP A 143 7.25 7.23 10.93
N ILE A 144 5.98 7.12 10.52
CA ILE A 144 5.06 8.27 10.50
C ILE A 144 4.76 8.76 11.93
N THR A 145 4.52 7.85 12.87
CA THR A 145 4.10 8.22 14.23
C THR A 145 5.28 8.76 15.05
N PHE A 146 6.41 8.05 15.06
CA PHE A 146 7.55 8.37 15.92
C PHE A 146 8.58 9.24 15.21
N ASN A 147 9.11 8.84 14.05
CA ASN A 147 10.18 9.61 13.40
C ASN A 147 9.69 10.96 12.87
N LYS A 148 8.53 10.97 12.21
CA LYS A 148 7.93 12.20 11.67
C LYS A 148 7.13 12.98 12.72
N GLY A 149 6.24 12.30 13.44
CA GLY A 149 5.34 12.93 14.41
C GLY A 149 6.05 13.38 15.70
N LEU A 150 6.64 12.43 16.43
CA LEU A 150 7.17 12.68 17.78
C LEU A 150 8.59 13.30 17.75
N LEU A 151 9.51 12.71 17.00
CA LEU A 151 10.93 13.08 16.96
C LEU A 151 11.22 14.21 15.97
N LYS A 152 10.27 14.55 15.09
CA LYS A 152 10.39 15.61 14.05
C LYS A 152 11.67 15.52 13.23
N LEU A 153 12.15 14.30 12.97
CA LEU A 153 13.39 14.03 12.22
C LEU A 153 13.23 14.21 10.71
N ALA A 154 12.01 14.47 10.25
CA ALA A 154 11.62 14.45 8.85
C ALA A 154 10.59 15.55 8.59
N PRO A 155 10.48 16.04 7.34
CA PRO A 155 9.54 17.10 6.98
C PRO A 155 8.10 16.68 7.26
N ALA A 156 7.28 17.63 7.73
CA ALA A 156 5.88 17.40 8.04
C ALA A 156 5.04 17.05 6.79
N GLN A 157 5.46 17.52 5.61
CA GLN A 157 4.84 17.20 4.33
C GLN A 157 5.65 16.13 3.59
N PRO A 158 5.01 15.05 3.08
CA PRO A 158 5.70 14.07 2.27
C PRO A 158 6.18 14.68 0.95
N GLU A 159 7.46 14.46 0.62
CA GLU A 159 8.00 14.82 -0.68
C GLU A 159 7.87 13.62 -1.65
N TYR A 160 7.15 13.82 -2.75
CA TYR A 160 6.89 12.77 -3.74
C TYR A 160 7.84 12.86 -4.94
N ARG A 161 8.51 14.00 -5.11
CA ARG A 161 9.36 14.22 -6.28
C ARG A 161 10.67 13.46 -6.16
N ARG A 162 10.94 12.62 -7.14
CA ARG A 162 12.02 11.62 -7.10
C ARG A 162 13.42 12.24 -7.01
N GLY A 163 13.63 13.42 -7.59
CA GLY A 163 14.92 14.13 -7.54
C GLY A 163 15.28 14.68 -6.15
N MET A 164 14.28 14.95 -5.30
CA MET A 164 14.44 15.60 -3.99
C MET A 164 14.68 14.60 -2.85
N ILE A 165 14.47 13.31 -3.10
CA ILE A 165 14.57 12.25 -2.10
C ILE A 165 15.71 11.29 -2.44
N TYR A 166 16.25 10.61 -1.43
CA TYR A 166 17.20 9.53 -1.66
C TYR A 166 16.50 8.31 -2.27
N ASN A 167 17.18 7.61 -3.17
CA ASN A 167 16.65 6.38 -3.77
C ASN A 167 16.41 5.28 -2.72
N VAL A 168 17.24 5.26 -1.67
CA VAL A 168 17.19 4.30 -0.59
C VAL A 168 17.27 5.05 0.73
N ASN A 169 16.27 4.84 1.58
CA ASN A 169 16.30 5.30 2.96
C ASN A 169 16.69 4.13 3.88
N PRO A 170 17.87 4.16 4.53
CA PRO A 170 18.31 3.08 5.41
C PRO A 170 17.37 2.87 6.60
N VAL A 171 16.63 3.89 7.06
CA VAL A 171 15.66 3.76 8.16
C VAL A 171 14.60 2.74 7.83
N GLY A 172 13.98 2.85 6.66
CA GLY A 172 12.94 1.92 6.22
C GLY A 172 13.51 0.55 5.83
N VAL A 173 14.57 0.53 5.01
CA VAL A 173 15.10 -0.72 4.45
C VAL A 173 15.72 -1.62 5.51
N VAL A 174 16.53 -1.07 6.42
CA VAL A 174 17.17 -1.87 7.48
C VAL A 174 16.12 -2.38 8.47
N SER A 175 15.19 -1.52 8.90
CA SER A 175 14.15 -1.92 9.86
C SER A 175 13.21 -2.98 9.27
N PHE A 176 12.80 -2.80 8.01
CA PHE A 176 11.98 -3.78 7.31
C PHE A 176 12.73 -5.09 7.07
N GLY A 177 13.98 -5.02 6.58
CA GLY A 177 14.79 -6.19 6.31
C GLY A 177 15.05 -7.04 7.56
N LEU A 178 15.35 -6.40 8.69
CA LEU A 178 15.54 -7.10 9.96
C LEU A 178 14.23 -7.68 10.48
N ALA A 179 13.14 -6.91 10.46
CA ALA A 179 11.84 -7.37 10.93
C ALA A 179 11.30 -8.55 10.11
N ALA A 180 11.28 -8.41 8.78
CA ALA A 180 10.85 -9.47 7.88
C ALA A 180 11.80 -10.67 7.94
N GLY A 181 13.12 -10.44 7.93
CA GLY A 181 14.12 -11.50 7.99
C GLY A 181 14.00 -12.36 9.25
N LEU A 182 13.99 -11.74 10.44
CA LEU A 182 13.84 -12.45 11.71
C LEU A 182 12.49 -13.17 11.82
N SER A 183 11.42 -12.53 11.35
CA SER A 183 10.09 -13.14 11.31
C SER A 183 10.05 -14.37 10.42
N ILE A 184 10.64 -14.32 9.23
CA ILE A 184 10.72 -15.46 8.31
C ILE A 184 11.59 -16.58 8.89
N CYS A 185 12.72 -16.23 9.53
CA CYS A 185 13.53 -17.21 10.24
C CYS A 185 12.73 -17.92 11.34
N ALA A 186 11.91 -17.19 12.11
CA ALA A 186 11.00 -17.78 13.07
C ALA A 186 9.96 -18.69 12.40
N PHE A 187 9.34 -18.23 11.30
CA PHE A 187 8.31 -18.96 10.57
C PHE A 187 8.79 -20.33 10.07
N PHE A 188 10.05 -20.42 9.62
CA PHE A 188 10.68 -21.70 9.23
C PHE A 188 11.23 -22.51 10.41
N GLY A 189 11.08 -22.04 11.65
CA GLY A 189 11.52 -22.74 12.86
C GLY A 189 13.02 -22.63 13.16
N LEU A 190 13.77 -21.78 12.46
CA LEU A 190 15.21 -21.59 12.67
C LEU A 190 15.54 -21.01 14.06
N LEU A 191 14.59 -20.30 14.67
CA LEU A 191 14.72 -19.75 16.04
C LEU A 191 14.12 -20.68 17.12
N GLY A 192 13.73 -21.90 16.74
CA GLY A 192 13.11 -22.90 17.61
C GLY A 192 11.59 -23.01 17.40
N ALA A 193 11.07 -24.22 17.65
CA ALA A 193 9.66 -24.56 17.44
C ALA A 193 8.69 -23.75 18.30
N THR A 194 9.14 -23.26 19.47
CA THR A 194 8.34 -22.44 20.38
C THR A 194 8.08 -21.04 19.83
N LEU A 195 8.98 -20.50 19.00
CA LEU A 195 8.88 -19.14 18.45
C LEU A 195 8.20 -19.10 17.07
N ALA A 196 8.07 -20.24 16.39
CA ALA A 196 7.47 -20.29 15.06
C ALA A 196 6.04 -19.73 14.98
N PRO A 197 5.13 -20.03 15.94
CA PRO A 197 3.79 -19.42 15.94
C PRO A 197 3.79 -17.90 16.19
N PHE A 198 4.86 -17.39 16.81
CA PHE A 198 5.01 -15.98 17.16
C PHE A 198 5.74 -15.18 16.07
N SER A 199 5.99 -15.77 14.89
CA SER A 199 6.67 -15.09 13.78
C SER A 199 6.09 -13.71 13.44
N PRO A 200 4.75 -13.49 13.40
CA PRO A 200 4.20 -12.18 13.06
C PRO A 200 4.39 -11.17 14.19
N LEU A 201 4.40 -11.63 15.45
CA LEU A 201 4.66 -10.80 16.63
C LEU A 201 6.12 -10.36 16.68
N ILE A 202 7.05 -11.23 16.29
CA ILE A 202 8.46 -10.89 16.13
C ILE A 202 8.62 -9.79 15.08
N ALA A 203 7.96 -9.92 13.91
CA ALA A 203 7.97 -8.87 12.88
C ALA A 203 7.51 -7.52 13.44
N LEU A 204 6.40 -7.52 14.18
CA LEU A 204 5.81 -6.32 14.77
C LEU A 204 6.77 -5.66 15.77
N VAL A 205 7.30 -6.42 16.74
CA VAL A 205 8.17 -5.88 17.78
C VAL A 205 9.47 -5.34 17.19
N VAL A 206 10.11 -6.11 16.30
CA VAL A 206 11.37 -5.69 15.66
C VAL A 206 11.14 -4.44 14.79
N ALA A 207 10.08 -4.40 13.98
CA ALA A 207 9.75 -3.23 13.17
C ALA A 207 9.49 -1.99 14.03
N PHE A 208 8.75 -2.15 15.13
CA PHE A 208 8.41 -1.06 16.04
C PHE A 208 9.64 -0.48 16.76
N VAL A 209 10.62 -1.31 17.12
CA VAL A 209 11.83 -0.88 17.83
C VAL A 209 12.92 -0.37 16.88
N MET A 210 13.15 -1.07 15.78
CA MET A 210 14.24 -0.73 14.85
C MET A 210 13.96 0.55 14.08
N THR A 211 12.69 0.85 13.78
CA THR A 211 12.35 2.03 12.97
C THR A 211 12.72 3.36 13.67
N PRO A 212 12.36 3.59 14.95
CA PRO A 212 12.82 4.76 15.69
C PRO A 212 14.33 4.76 15.95
N LEU A 213 14.89 3.59 16.28
CA LEU A 213 16.33 3.46 16.53
C LEU A 213 17.16 3.88 15.31
N MET A 214 16.79 3.40 14.13
CA MET A 214 17.44 3.77 12.88
C MET A 214 17.19 5.24 12.53
N GLY A 215 16.00 5.78 12.81
CA GLY A 215 15.71 7.21 12.66
C GLY A 215 16.66 8.08 13.49
N LEU A 216 16.86 7.72 14.76
CA LEU A 216 17.78 8.40 15.68
C LEU A 216 19.25 8.25 15.25
N LEU A 217 19.66 7.04 14.87
CA LEU A 217 21.02 6.74 14.40
C LEU A 217 21.37 7.58 13.16
N THR A 218 20.44 7.66 12.21
CA THR A 218 20.62 8.41 10.96
C THR A 218 20.40 9.91 11.11
N ARG A 219 19.89 10.37 12.27
CA ARG A 219 19.58 11.77 12.60
C ARG A 219 18.77 12.48 11.50
N GLY A 220 17.86 11.76 10.85
CA GLY A 220 17.01 12.31 9.80
C GLY A 220 17.69 12.64 8.46
N ARG A 221 18.98 12.32 8.29
CA ARG A 221 19.78 12.74 7.12
C ARG A 221 19.32 12.16 5.78
N TYR A 222 18.56 11.07 5.80
CA TYR A 222 18.16 10.34 4.58
C TYR A 222 16.71 10.58 4.16
N TYR A 223 15.98 11.51 4.79
CA TYR A 223 14.60 11.82 4.37
C TYR A 223 14.53 12.78 3.18
N ILE A 224 15.44 13.76 3.09
CA ILE A 224 15.49 14.76 2.02
C ILE A 224 16.92 14.83 1.49
N LYS A 225 17.08 14.71 0.18
CA LYS A 225 18.37 14.84 -0.50
C LYS A 225 18.70 16.30 -0.79
N GLN A 226 17.72 17.06 -1.27
CA GLN A 226 17.85 18.47 -1.65
C GLN A 226 16.63 19.22 -1.14
N VAL A 227 16.85 20.42 -0.61
CA VAL A 227 15.78 21.29 -0.07
C VAL A 227 15.27 22.27 -1.13
N ASP A 228 16.13 22.62 -2.07
CA ASP A 228 15.82 23.50 -3.20
C ASP A 228 15.63 22.69 -4.48
N ASP A 229 14.53 22.93 -5.19
CA ASP A 229 14.22 22.30 -6.48
C ASP A 229 14.68 23.14 -7.69
N GLY A 230 15.37 24.26 -7.46
CA GLY A 230 16.00 25.11 -8.46
C GLY A 230 15.02 26.01 -9.22
N ILE A 231 13.77 26.11 -8.75
CA ILE A 231 12.77 27.03 -9.31
C ILE A 231 12.42 28.04 -8.21
N ALA A 232 12.65 29.33 -8.50
CA ALA A 232 12.51 30.41 -7.52
C ALA A 232 11.07 30.60 -6.99
N GLU A 233 10.07 30.25 -7.80
CA GLU A 233 8.68 30.35 -7.38
C GLU A 233 8.37 29.36 -6.24
N PRO A 234 7.71 29.77 -5.15
CA PRO A 234 7.35 28.86 -4.07
C PRO A 234 6.29 27.83 -4.54
N ARG A 235 6.35 26.63 -3.95
CA ARG A 235 5.41 25.54 -4.27
C ARG A 235 4.01 25.76 -3.72
N TYR A 236 3.91 26.49 -2.62
CA TYR A 236 2.67 26.77 -1.93
C TYR A 236 2.50 28.27 -1.79
N ASP A 237 1.27 28.74 -1.95
CA ASP A 237 0.91 30.12 -1.69
C ASP A 237 0.97 30.43 -0.17
N ALA A 238 0.75 31.69 0.20
CA ALA A 238 0.73 32.11 1.60
C ALA A 238 -0.39 31.45 2.43
N ALA A 239 -1.41 30.89 1.78
CA ALA A 239 -2.51 30.16 2.41
C ALA A 239 -2.24 28.64 2.51
N GLY A 240 -1.11 28.16 1.99
CA GLY A 240 -0.73 26.75 1.98
C GLY A 240 -1.37 25.91 0.87
N ASN A 241 -2.01 26.53 -0.12
CA ASN A 241 -2.51 25.85 -1.32
C ASN A 241 -1.36 25.65 -2.31
N ALA A 242 -1.45 24.58 -3.10
CA ALA A 242 -0.53 24.34 -4.20
C ALA A 242 -0.54 25.51 -5.18
N SER A 243 0.63 25.99 -5.60
CA SER A 243 0.72 26.96 -6.70
C SER A 243 0.17 26.33 -7.97
N THR A 244 -0.77 27.01 -8.61
CA THR A 244 -1.42 26.58 -9.86
C THR A 244 -0.63 27.00 -11.10
N THR A 245 0.56 27.57 -10.93
CA THR A 245 1.40 27.95 -12.07
C THR A 245 1.80 26.71 -12.84
N VAL A 246 1.54 26.73 -14.14
CA VAL A 246 1.81 25.62 -15.05
C VAL A 246 3.18 25.80 -15.70
N TYR A 247 3.95 24.73 -15.69
CA TYR A 247 5.24 24.62 -16.36
C TYR A 247 5.16 23.51 -17.40
N GLN A 248 5.75 23.73 -18.58
CA GLN A 248 5.94 22.68 -19.57
C GLN A 248 7.24 21.92 -19.29
N CYS A 249 7.15 20.59 -19.26
CA CYS A 249 8.31 19.72 -19.08
C CYS A 249 9.16 19.71 -20.36
N VAL A 250 10.43 20.12 -20.27
CA VAL A 250 11.35 20.18 -21.44
C VAL A 250 11.58 18.81 -22.10
N SER A 251 11.30 17.70 -21.40
CA SER A 251 11.53 16.35 -21.94
C SER A 251 10.30 15.69 -22.55
N CYS A 252 9.11 15.93 -22.02
CA CYS A 252 7.88 15.28 -22.51
C CYS A 252 6.84 16.27 -23.04
N GLU A 253 7.15 17.57 -23.00
CA GLU A 253 6.33 18.68 -23.52
C GLU A 253 4.94 18.84 -22.88
N GLU A 254 4.59 17.97 -21.94
CA GLU A 254 3.35 18.03 -21.18
C GLU A 254 3.38 19.10 -20.08
N GLU A 255 2.20 19.60 -19.74
CA GLU A 255 1.96 20.62 -18.72
C GLU A 255 1.83 20.02 -17.31
N TYR A 256 2.53 20.63 -16.35
CA TYR A 256 2.51 20.23 -14.94
C TYR A 256 2.41 21.45 -14.03
N GLU A 257 1.74 21.30 -12.89
CA GLU A 257 1.68 22.34 -11.86
C GLU A 257 3.03 22.49 -11.15
N ARG A 258 3.30 23.70 -10.63
CA ARG A 258 4.53 24.06 -9.91
C ARG A 258 4.98 23.05 -8.85
N PRO A 259 4.10 22.43 -8.02
CA PRO A 259 4.52 21.45 -7.02
C PRO A 259 5.12 20.17 -7.58
N ASP A 260 4.87 19.83 -8.85
CA ASP A 260 5.26 18.55 -9.48
C ASP A 260 6.49 18.65 -10.39
N VAL A 261 6.97 19.88 -10.62
CA VAL A 261 8.16 20.17 -11.43
C VAL A 261 9.38 20.52 -10.58
N MET A 262 10.55 20.40 -11.21
CA MET A 262 11.85 20.79 -10.67
C MET A 262 12.77 21.25 -11.80
N HIS A 263 13.85 21.94 -11.49
CA HIS A 263 14.83 22.34 -12.48
C HIS A 263 15.79 21.17 -12.80
N SER A 264 16.05 20.93 -14.10
CA SER A 264 17.10 20.00 -14.53
C SER A 264 18.29 20.74 -15.12
N HIS A 265 19.46 20.59 -14.49
CA HIS A 265 20.72 21.11 -15.04
C HIS A 265 21.11 20.46 -16.39
N LYS A 266 20.61 19.26 -16.70
CA LYS A 266 20.90 18.56 -17.96
C LYS A 266 20.15 19.17 -19.15
N HIS A 267 18.88 19.53 -18.92
CA HIS A 267 17.98 20.06 -19.95
C HIS A 267 17.82 21.59 -19.87
N GLN A 268 18.41 22.24 -18.86
CA GLN A 268 18.37 23.68 -18.62
C GLN A 268 16.94 24.25 -18.58
N GLY A 269 16.05 23.58 -17.84
CA GLY A 269 14.66 24.01 -17.71
C GLY A 269 13.84 23.13 -16.75
N ALA A 270 12.53 23.39 -16.71
CA ALA A 270 11.61 22.64 -15.86
C ALA A 270 11.42 21.21 -16.36
N ILE A 271 11.48 20.24 -15.46
CA ILE A 271 11.29 18.82 -15.74
C ILE A 271 10.29 18.23 -14.73
N CYS A 272 9.44 17.31 -15.19
CA CYS A 272 8.55 16.57 -14.31
C CYS A 272 9.29 15.49 -13.52
N SER A 273 8.73 15.10 -12.37
CA SER A 273 9.28 14.05 -11.50
C SER A 273 9.54 12.71 -12.22
N LEU A 274 8.71 12.36 -13.21
CA LEU A 274 8.85 11.12 -13.97
C LEU A 274 10.05 11.19 -14.92
N CYS A 275 10.15 12.22 -15.76
CA CYS A 275 11.28 12.40 -16.68
C CYS A 275 12.60 12.53 -15.92
N LYS A 276 12.62 13.25 -14.80
CA LYS A 276 13.81 13.32 -13.95
C LYS A 276 14.25 11.96 -13.43
N SER A 277 13.32 11.04 -13.20
CA SER A 277 13.66 9.71 -12.72
C SER A 277 14.25 8.78 -13.77
N MET A 278 14.10 9.14 -15.05
CA MET A 278 14.70 8.43 -16.19
C MET A 278 16.11 8.96 -16.53
N GLU A 279 16.51 10.10 -15.96
CA GLU A 279 17.92 10.52 -15.91
C GLU A 279 18.74 9.60 -14.98
#